data_AF-A0A836GZU7-F1
#
_entry.id   AF-A0A836GZU7-F1
#
_cell.length_a   1.000
_cell.length_b   1.000
_cell.length_c   1.000
_cell.angle_alpha   90.00
_cell.angle_beta   90.00
_cell.angle_gamma   90.00
#
_symmetry.space_group_name_H-M   'P 1'
#
loop_
_entity.id
_entity.type
_entity.pdbx_description
1 polymer ?
#
loop_
_entity_poly.entity_id
_entity_poly.type
_entity_poly.pdbx_seq_one_letter_code
_entity_poly.pdbx_strand_id
1 'polypeptide(L)'
;MLRAHRPAGPARAYCSESSSLAASSRRAAQREEQCKRARSPCEDEVAVKTLLTRKHATQSRVRQQIEVLSGLENNVLEFYYTHMVRFEPLLESACHGAATATASLDDAVVGNELAALFPALGTRTALTDAFCGSASLPAQDPAPSLPPVVPAKTRYYYDSALMRLYREAAFQEKELARKYTSEQARVEASELSLQRDIIDGSLAVQLMREREERETLRKLTDSLAEVTAQCTAHEQAMQAVEERMKGIERATEACLARQAVLETRKEEQMSNAERIKEDVSAFRLSVEAASRELERRKLINCSLDNEIARRRAALKRRKRE
;
A
#
# COMPACT_ATOMS: atom_id res chain seq x y z
N MET A 1 -16.70 -55.71 36.11
CA MET A 1 -17.46 -55.47 37.34
C MET A 1 -18.43 -54.32 37.09
N LEU A 2 -19.72 -54.59 37.34
CA LEU A 2 -20.87 -53.69 37.60
C LEU A 2 -21.05 -52.44 36.71
N ARG A 3 -21.91 -52.48 35.68
CA ARG A 3 -23.40 -52.34 35.63
C ARG A 3 -23.86 -50.89 35.38
N ALA A 4 -24.56 -50.74 34.26
CA ALA A 4 -25.24 -49.55 33.74
C ALA A 4 -26.45 -49.13 34.59
N HIS A 5 -26.99 -47.92 34.35
CA HIS A 5 -28.35 -47.70 33.79
C HIS A 5 -28.63 -46.19 33.57
N ARG A 6 -29.15 -45.89 32.36
CA ARG A 6 -29.90 -44.68 31.91
C ARG A 6 -31.35 -44.75 32.49
N PRO A 7 -32.40 -43.94 32.12
CA PRO A 7 -32.52 -42.67 31.36
C PRO A 7 -33.59 -41.67 31.94
N ALA A 8 -33.91 -40.61 31.17
CA ALA A 8 -35.27 -40.08 30.84
C ALA A 8 -35.46 -38.55 31.02
N GLY A 9 -35.80 -37.85 29.93
CA GLY A 9 -36.55 -36.56 29.96
C GLY A 9 -38.05 -36.79 30.23
N PRO A 10 -38.93 -35.77 30.35
CA PRO A 10 -39.38 -34.88 29.24
C PRO A 10 -39.57 -33.38 29.66
N ALA A 11 -39.49 -32.35 28.81
CA ALA A 11 -40.42 -31.77 27.80
C ALA A 11 -41.58 -30.86 28.31
N ARG A 12 -41.66 -29.62 27.74
CA ARG A 12 -42.82 -28.72 27.48
C ARG A 12 -43.56 -28.11 28.71
N ALA A 13 -44.21 -26.93 28.74
CA ALA A 13 -44.88 -26.08 27.74
C ALA A 13 -45.17 -24.64 28.29
N TYR A 14 -45.31 -23.67 27.38
CA TYR A 14 -46.35 -22.60 27.23
C TYR A 14 -46.77 -21.60 28.35
N CYS A 15 -46.69 -20.31 27.95
CA CYS A 15 -47.67 -19.19 27.99
C CYS A 15 -48.57 -18.88 29.20
N SER A 16 -48.62 -17.58 29.56
CA SER A 16 -49.81 -16.69 29.78
C SER A 16 -49.48 -15.66 30.88
N GLU A 17 -49.34 -14.37 30.56
CA GLU A 17 -50.38 -13.31 30.62
C GLU A 17 -50.88 -12.87 32.01
N SER A 18 -50.62 -11.58 32.30
CA SER A 18 -51.55 -10.57 32.85
C SER A 18 -51.97 -10.56 34.32
N SER A 19 -51.68 -9.40 34.93
CA SER A 19 -52.56 -8.54 35.76
C SER A 19 -52.60 -8.64 37.30
N SER A 20 -52.05 -7.57 37.90
CA SER A 20 -52.71 -6.62 38.81
C SER A 20 -52.59 -6.73 40.35
N LEU A 21 -52.49 -5.50 40.92
CA LEU A 21 -52.92 -4.99 42.24
C LEU A 21 -51.91 -4.86 43.41
N ALA A 22 -51.53 -3.59 43.61
CA ALA A 22 -51.64 -2.76 44.82
C ALA A 22 -50.84 -3.11 46.11
N ALA A 23 -50.01 -2.14 46.56
CA ALA A 23 -50.25 -1.36 47.79
C ALA A 23 -49.06 -0.42 48.14
N SER A 24 -49.32 0.89 48.05
CA SER A 24 -49.04 1.94 49.05
C SER A 24 -47.86 1.81 50.03
N SER A 25 -46.97 2.82 50.09
CA SER A 25 -46.72 3.57 51.36
C SER A 25 -45.88 4.85 51.21
N ARG A 26 -46.57 6.00 51.28
CA ARG A 26 -46.30 7.23 52.05
C ARG A 26 -44.84 7.62 52.38
N ARG A 27 -44.45 8.84 51.95
CA ARG A 27 -44.28 10.04 52.81
C ARG A 27 -43.89 11.27 51.96
N ALA A 28 -44.88 12.11 51.69
CA ALA A 28 -44.72 13.51 51.35
C ALA A 28 -45.48 14.30 52.42
N ALA A 29 -44.78 15.05 53.26
CA ALA A 29 -45.38 16.06 54.12
C ALA A 29 -44.31 17.00 54.70
N GLN A 30 -44.59 18.29 54.54
CA GLN A 30 -44.17 19.41 55.40
C GLN A 30 -42.81 20.08 55.16
N ARG A 31 -42.86 21.15 54.35
CA ARG A 31 -42.59 22.56 54.69
C ARG A 31 -43.08 23.33 53.44
N GLU A 32 -43.99 24.29 53.49
CA GLU A 32 -43.84 25.60 54.12
C GLU A 32 -45.23 26.25 54.28
N GLU A 33 -45.61 26.52 55.53
CA GLU A 33 -46.49 27.64 55.84
C GLU A 33 -45.77 28.44 56.92
N GLN A 34 -45.25 29.63 56.56
CA GLN A 34 -45.37 30.83 57.38
C GLN A 34 -44.90 32.09 56.65
N CYS A 35 -45.80 33.07 56.64
CA CYS A 35 -45.59 34.51 56.53
C CYS A 35 -44.88 35.04 55.28
N LYS A 36 -45.66 35.42 54.27
CA LYS A 36 -45.41 36.68 53.57
C LYS A 36 -46.67 37.53 53.59
N ARG A 37 -46.50 38.74 54.14
CA ARG A 37 -47.41 39.88 54.00
C ARG A 37 -47.99 39.89 52.58
N ALA A 38 -49.26 40.27 52.46
CA ALA A 38 -49.86 40.60 51.17
C ALA A 38 -48.88 41.50 50.40
N ARG A 39 -48.20 40.91 49.42
CA ARG A 39 -47.41 41.68 48.46
C ARG A 39 -48.43 42.47 47.66
N SER A 40 -48.20 43.76 47.52
CA SER A 40 -49.08 44.55 46.67
C SER A 40 -48.95 43.99 45.24
N PRO A 41 -50.04 43.97 44.44
CA PRO A 41 -50.00 43.47 43.06
C PRO A 41 -48.84 44.05 42.22
N CYS A 42 -48.35 45.25 42.58
CA CYS A 42 -47.22 45.90 41.91
C CYS A 42 -45.85 45.25 42.19
N GLU A 43 -45.63 44.58 43.32
CA GLU A 43 -44.32 43.96 43.64
C GLU A 43 -44.11 42.63 42.91
N ASP A 44 -45.17 41.83 42.75
CA ASP A 44 -45.10 40.58 42.00
C ASP A 44 -44.97 40.84 40.49
N GLU A 45 -45.55 41.92 39.97
CA GLU A 45 -45.30 42.38 38.59
C GLU A 45 -43.83 42.74 38.34
N VAL A 46 -43.16 43.38 39.31
CA VAL A 46 -41.73 43.73 39.19
C VAL A 46 -40.86 42.47 39.30
N ALA A 47 -41.22 41.52 40.17
CA ALA A 47 -40.54 40.23 40.27
C ALA A 47 -40.69 39.40 38.98
N VAL A 48 -41.86 39.42 38.35
CA VAL A 48 -42.08 38.75 37.06
C VAL A 48 -41.31 39.44 35.93
N LYS A 49 -41.29 40.78 35.87
CA LYS A 49 -40.51 41.53 34.88
C LYS A 49 -38.99 41.28 35.01
N THR A 50 -38.48 41.20 36.23
CA THR A 50 -37.05 40.87 36.48
C THR A 50 -36.71 39.43 36.12
N LEU A 51 -37.62 38.48 36.35
CA LEU A 51 -37.44 37.09 35.90
C LEU A 51 -37.51 36.95 34.37
N LEU A 52 -38.42 37.66 33.71
CA LEU A 52 -38.54 37.67 32.25
C LEU A 52 -37.30 38.29 31.58
N THR A 53 -36.78 39.39 32.12
CA THR A 53 -35.53 40.01 31.62
C THR A 53 -34.33 39.10 31.83
N ARG A 54 -34.21 38.43 32.99
CA ARG A 54 -33.16 37.43 33.23
C ARG A 54 -33.26 36.23 32.29
N LYS A 55 -34.48 35.74 32.02
CA LYS A 55 -34.73 34.67 31.04
C LYS A 55 -34.33 35.11 29.63
N HIS A 56 -34.69 36.34 29.22
CA HIS A 56 -34.31 36.85 27.91
C HIS A 56 -32.78 37.01 27.78
N ALA A 57 -32.11 37.47 28.85
CA ALA A 57 -30.66 37.60 28.88
C ALA A 57 -29.95 36.24 28.75
N THR A 58 -30.42 35.21 29.47
CA THR A 58 -29.84 33.86 29.34
C THR A 58 -30.13 33.25 27.97
N GLN A 59 -31.33 33.43 27.41
CA GLN A 59 -31.66 32.97 26.05
C GLN A 59 -30.80 33.67 24.99
N SER A 60 -30.57 34.98 25.13
CA SER A 60 -29.72 35.74 24.21
C SER A 60 -28.27 35.26 24.27
N ARG A 61 -27.75 35.00 25.48
CA ARG A 61 -26.40 34.46 25.68
C ARG A 61 -26.25 33.07 25.06
N VAL A 62 -27.24 32.19 25.22
CA VAL A 62 -27.23 30.85 24.60
C VAL A 62 -27.28 30.96 23.07
N ARG A 63 -28.11 31.84 22.52
CA ARG A 63 -28.16 32.09 21.06
C ARG A 63 -26.80 32.58 20.54
N GLN A 64 -26.17 33.52 21.24
CA GLN A 64 -24.85 34.02 20.87
C GLN A 64 -23.77 32.92 20.93
N GLN A 65 -23.84 32.04 21.94
CA GLN A 65 -22.93 30.89 22.02
C GLN A 65 -23.13 29.89 20.88
N ILE A 66 -24.40 29.60 20.52
CA ILE A 66 -24.72 28.73 19.38
C ILE A 66 -24.21 29.35 18.07
N GLU A 67 -24.39 30.66 17.88
CA GLU A 67 -23.90 31.37 16.70
C GLU A 67 -22.37 31.28 16.58
N VAL A 68 -21.64 31.51 17.68
CA VAL A 68 -20.18 31.36 17.72
C VAL A 68 -19.75 29.92 17.42
N LEU A 69 -20.42 28.92 18.01
CA LEU A 69 -20.12 27.51 17.73
C LEU A 69 -20.37 27.16 16.27
N SER A 70 -21.49 27.60 15.69
CA SER A 70 -21.80 27.37 14.27
C SER A 70 -20.79 28.07 13.34
N GLY A 71 -20.31 29.25 13.71
CA GLY A 71 -19.24 29.94 13.00
C GLY A 71 -17.91 29.16 13.07
N LEU A 72 -17.58 28.61 14.23
CA LEU A 72 -16.39 27.76 14.39
C LEU A 72 -16.49 26.46 13.61
N GLU A 73 -17.65 25.79 13.63
CA GLU A 73 -17.89 24.57 12.84
C GLU A 73 -17.74 24.85 11.34
N ASN A 74 -18.32 25.95 10.84
CA ASN A 74 -18.17 26.36 9.45
C ASN A 74 -16.71 26.69 9.10
N ASN A 75 -16.00 27.41 9.97
CA ASN A 75 -14.58 27.73 9.75
C ASN A 75 -13.69 26.49 9.75
N VAL A 76 -13.97 25.51 10.62
CA VAL A 76 -13.24 24.24 10.67
C VAL A 76 -13.55 23.42 9.42
N LEU A 77 -14.81 23.33 9.01
CA LEU A 77 -15.19 22.64 7.77
C LEU A 77 -14.58 23.30 6.53
N GLU A 78 -14.61 24.63 6.47
CA GLU A 78 -13.97 25.41 5.40
C GLU A 78 -12.47 25.16 5.38
N PHE A 79 -11.80 25.19 6.54
CA PHE A 79 -10.39 24.87 6.68
C PHE A 79 -10.08 23.45 6.18
N TYR A 80 -10.81 22.43 6.63
CA TYR A 80 -10.61 21.05 6.17
C TYR A 80 -10.85 20.90 4.66
N TYR A 81 -11.90 21.52 4.11
CA TYR A 81 -12.21 21.42 2.69
C TYR A 81 -11.15 22.12 1.82
N THR A 82 -10.70 23.30 2.23
CA THR A 82 -9.70 24.08 1.49
C THR A 82 -8.28 23.56 1.67
N HIS A 83 -7.92 23.02 2.84
CA HIS A 83 -6.54 22.68 3.20
C HIS A 83 -6.22 21.18 3.25
N MET A 84 -7.23 20.30 3.27
CA MET A 84 -7.00 18.85 3.30
C MET A 84 -7.57 18.16 2.06
N VAL A 85 -8.82 18.47 1.68
CA VAL A 85 -9.50 17.77 0.57
C VAL A 85 -8.98 18.21 -0.81
N ARG A 86 -8.58 19.48 -0.98
CA ARG A 86 -8.02 19.98 -2.26
C ARG A 86 -6.60 19.49 -2.57
N PHE A 87 -5.91 18.86 -1.63
CA PHE A 87 -4.55 18.34 -1.83
C PHE A 87 -4.49 16.84 -2.09
N GLU A 88 -5.62 16.13 -1.96
CA GLU A 88 -5.69 14.70 -2.27
C GLU A 88 -5.28 14.39 -3.73
N PRO A 89 -5.73 15.15 -4.75
CA PRO A 89 -5.30 14.93 -6.13
C PRO A 89 -3.83 15.29 -6.40
N LEU A 90 -3.25 16.18 -5.59
CA LEU A 90 -1.84 16.61 -5.71
C LEU A 90 -0.88 15.60 -5.05
N LEU A 91 -1.31 14.97 -3.96
CA LEU A 91 -0.56 13.89 -3.30
C LEU A 91 -0.56 12.60 -4.12
N GLU A 92 -1.69 12.25 -4.76
CA GLU A 92 -1.74 11.10 -5.68
C GLU A 92 -0.88 11.31 -6.93
N SER A 93 -0.86 12.54 -7.48
CA SER A 93 -0.04 12.87 -8.66
C SER A 93 1.47 12.92 -8.34
N ALA A 94 1.87 13.37 -7.16
CA ALA A 94 3.27 13.35 -6.73
C ALA A 94 3.83 11.94 -6.54
N CYS A 95 3.00 10.98 -6.09
CA CYS A 95 3.41 9.58 -5.95
C CYS A 95 3.55 8.84 -7.29
N HIS A 96 2.89 9.30 -8.35
CA HIS A 96 2.98 8.70 -9.69
C HIS A 96 3.93 9.45 -10.64
N GLY A 97 4.24 10.73 -10.37
CA GLY A 97 5.14 11.55 -11.17
C GLY A 97 6.65 11.35 -10.90
N ALA A 98 7.02 10.71 -9.78
CA ALA A 98 8.42 10.49 -9.41
C ALA A 98 9.10 9.31 -10.14
N ALA A 99 8.37 8.54 -10.96
CA ALA A 99 8.92 7.43 -11.72
C ALA A 99 9.39 7.79 -13.15
N THR A 100 9.09 8.99 -13.66
CA THR A 100 9.47 9.39 -15.03
C THR A 100 9.69 10.89 -15.17
N ALA A 101 10.84 11.41 -14.75
CA ALA A 101 11.51 12.57 -15.38
C ALA A 101 12.74 12.99 -14.57
N THR A 102 13.87 12.34 -14.84
CA THR A 102 15.15 13.04 -14.82
C THR A 102 15.28 13.81 -16.13
N ALA A 103 15.37 15.14 -16.04
CA ALA A 103 16.16 16.04 -16.90
C ALA A 103 15.44 17.34 -17.26
N SER A 104 16.21 18.43 -17.16
CA SER A 104 16.07 19.70 -17.90
C SER A 104 15.42 20.88 -17.18
N LEU A 105 16.30 21.73 -16.64
CA LEU A 105 16.37 23.19 -16.87
C LEU A 105 15.04 23.98 -16.85
N ASP A 106 14.77 24.69 -15.76
CA ASP A 106 15.07 26.13 -15.67
C ASP A 106 14.72 26.65 -14.27
N ASP A 107 15.76 26.85 -13.48
CA ASP A 107 15.77 27.45 -12.16
C ASP A 107 16.03 28.95 -12.33
N ALA A 108 14.98 29.79 -12.34
CA ALA A 108 15.00 31.23 -12.00
C ALA A 108 13.70 32.00 -12.34
N VAL A 109 12.49 31.55 -11.97
CA VAL A 109 11.29 32.44 -12.08
C VAL A 109 10.29 32.34 -10.92
N VAL A 110 10.44 31.42 -9.96
CA VAL A 110 9.41 31.19 -8.92
C VAL A 110 9.55 32.13 -7.69
N GLY A 111 10.52 33.05 -7.71
CA GLY A 111 10.73 34.02 -6.63
C GLY A 111 9.75 35.20 -6.60
N ASN A 112 9.01 35.46 -7.69
CA ASN A 112 8.19 36.67 -7.83
C ASN A 112 6.67 36.43 -7.80
N GLU A 113 6.18 35.19 -7.79
CA GLU A 113 4.73 34.91 -7.75
C GLU A 113 4.16 34.75 -6.33
N LEU A 114 5.01 34.52 -5.32
CA LEU A 114 4.55 34.39 -3.93
C LEU A 114 4.13 35.74 -3.30
N ALA A 115 4.64 36.86 -3.82
CA ALA A 115 4.32 38.20 -3.35
C ALA A 115 3.00 38.75 -3.92
N ALA A 116 2.46 38.13 -4.98
CA ALA A 116 1.17 38.51 -5.57
C ALA A 116 -0.03 37.86 -4.86
N LEU A 117 0.19 36.77 -4.12
CA LEU A 117 -0.88 35.98 -3.50
C LEU A 117 -1.33 36.47 -2.12
N PHE A 118 -0.60 37.41 -1.50
CA PHE A 118 -0.97 37.97 -0.18
C PHE A 118 -0.74 39.48 -0.07
N PRO A 119 -1.61 40.33 -0.62
CA PRO A 119 -1.54 41.79 -0.45
C PRO A 119 -1.83 42.26 0.99
N ALA A 120 -2.42 41.41 1.83
CA ALA A 120 -2.94 41.77 3.14
C ALA A 120 -1.92 41.72 4.29
N LEU A 121 -0.66 41.35 4.03
CA LEU A 121 0.38 41.25 5.06
C LEU A 121 1.24 42.52 5.20
N GLY A 122 0.91 43.61 4.50
CA GLY A 122 1.69 44.86 4.50
C GLY A 122 1.26 45.95 5.49
N THR A 123 0.14 45.82 6.20
CA THR A 123 -0.40 46.93 7.01
C THR A 123 -0.99 46.47 8.33
N ARG A 124 -0.15 46.13 9.32
CA ARG A 124 -0.54 46.23 10.73
C ARG A 124 0.63 46.25 11.71
N THR A 125 1.60 47.13 11.47
CA THR A 125 2.63 47.52 12.44
C THR A 125 2.34 48.94 12.92
N ALA A 126 1.23 49.12 13.63
CA ALA A 126 0.94 50.33 14.41
C ALA A 126 -0.21 50.00 15.37
N LEU A 127 -0.09 50.45 16.63
CA LEU A 127 -0.99 50.26 17.78
C LEU A 127 -0.65 49.06 18.69
N THR A 128 0.63 48.90 18.99
CA THR A 128 1.06 48.61 20.37
C THR A 128 1.26 49.93 21.10
N ASP A 129 0.18 50.58 21.54
CA ASP A 129 0.26 51.64 22.56
C ASP A 129 -1.13 51.90 23.16
N ALA A 130 -1.47 51.13 24.19
CA ALA A 130 -2.43 51.48 25.25
C ALA A 130 -2.47 50.34 26.30
N PHE A 131 -1.31 50.00 26.86
CA PHE A 131 -1.25 49.39 28.18
C PHE A 131 -1.52 50.49 29.21
N CYS A 132 -2.69 50.49 29.85
CA CYS A 132 -2.87 50.85 31.27
C CYS A 132 -4.37 50.95 31.61
N GLY A 133 -4.98 49.80 31.87
CA GLY A 133 -6.22 49.69 32.64
C GLY A 133 -5.89 49.01 33.97
N SER A 134 -5.16 49.74 34.80
CA SER A 134 -4.77 49.44 36.17
C SER A 134 -5.74 48.52 36.94
N ALA A 135 -5.23 47.34 37.31
CA ALA A 135 -5.69 46.59 38.46
C ALA A 135 -5.36 47.40 39.72
N SER A 136 -6.29 48.26 40.15
CA SER A 136 -6.24 48.87 41.46
C SER A 136 -6.66 47.84 42.50
N LEU A 137 -5.67 47.14 43.07
CA LEU A 137 -5.69 46.79 44.48
C LEU A 137 -5.53 48.09 45.29
N PRO A 138 -6.53 48.46 46.09
CA PRO A 138 -6.30 48.89 47.45
C PRO A 138 -6.73 47.70 48.32
N ALA A 139 -5.83 46.99 48.99
CA ALA A 139 -5.17 47.49 50.20
C ALA A 139 -6.15 48.30 51.07
N GLN A 140 -7.15 47.60 51.61
CA GLN A 140 -7.67 47.90 52.93
C GLN A 140 -8.28 46.62 53.47
N ASP A 141 -7.49 45.87 54.22
CA ASP A 141 -8.01 45.22 55.42
C ASP A 141 -8.53 46.36 56.31
N PRO A 142 -9.84 46.54 56.53
CA PRO A 142 -10.24 47.15 57.77
C PRO A 142 -9.95 46.11 58.85
N ALA A 143 -9.23 46.52 59.89
CA ALA A 143 -9.19 45.80 61.15
C ALA A 143 -10.59 45.21 61.45
N PRO A 144 -10.71 43.98 61.97
CA PRO A 144 -12.00 43.38 62.25
C PRO A 144 -12.79 44.37 63.13
N SER A 145 -13.71 45.11 62.51
CA SER A 145 -14.57 46.02 63.23
C SER A 145 -15.33 45.12 64.19
N LEU A 146 -15.09 45.32 65.49
CA LEU A 146 -15.80 44.61 66.56
C LEU A 146 -17.26 44.50 66.11
N PRO A 147 -17.80 43.28 65.99
CA PRO A 147 -19.16 43.10 65.50
C PRO A 147 -20.06 44.02 66.32
N PRO A 148 -20.99 44.76 65.70
CA PRO A 148 -21.87 45.67 66.42
C PRO A 148 -22.40 44.88 67.61
N VAL A 149 -22.16 45.38 68.84
CA VAL A 149 -22.43 44.63 70.07
C VAL A 149 -23.89 44.23 70.04
N VAL A 150 -24.11 42.99 69.59
CA VAL A 150 -25.44 42.44 69.40
C VAL A 150 -26.03 42.46 70.80
N PRO A 151 -27.14 43.17 71.03
CA PRO A 151 -27.75 43.25 72.35
C PRO A 151 -27.79 41.85 72.94
N ALA A 152 -27.34 41.66 74.19
CA ALA A 152 -27.17 40.34 74.79
C ALA A 152 -28.43 39.45 74.67
N LYS A 153 -29.60 40.08 74.60
CA LYS A 153 -30.91 39.45 74.41
C LYS A 153 -31.17 38.88 73.00
N THR A 154 -30.48 39.39 71.97
CA THR A 154 -30.64 38.96 70.56
C THR A 154 -29.49 38.11 70.04
N ARG A 155 -28.34 38.11 70.73
CA ARG A 155 -27.11 37.37 70.37
C ARG A 155 -27.36 35.87 70.20
N TYR A 156 -28.20 35.31 71.06
CA TYR A 156 -28.67 33.92 70.99
C TYR A 156 -29.33 33.55 69.64
N TYR A 157 -30.14 34.44 69.06
CA TYR A 157 -30.83 34.15 67.80
C TYR A 157 -29.87 34.14 66.62
N TYR A 158 -28.91 35.08 66.59
CA TYR A 158 -27.86 35.15 65.58
C TYR A 158 -26.91 33.96 65.67
N ASP A 159 -26.44 33.61 66.87
CA ASP A 159 -25.58 32.44 67.07
C ASP A 159 -26.32 31.15 66.68
N SER A 160 -27.62 31.03 66.96
CA SER A 160 -28.42 29.86 66.52
C SER A 160 -28.59 29.79 65.00
N ALA A 161 -28.76 30.93 64.32
CA ALA A 161 -28.92 31.00 62.87
C ALA A 161 -27.59 30.71 62.15
N LEU A 162 -26.48 31.22 62.68
CA LEU A 162 -25.13 30.95 62.20
C LEU A 162 -24.78 29.47 62.37
N MET A 163 -25.06 28.88 63.54
CA MET A 163 -24.86 27.45 63.76
C MET A 163 -25.74 26.57 62.88
N ARG A 164 -26.95 27.02 62.54
CA ARG A 164 -27.82 26.33 61.57
C ARG A 164 -27.22 26.37 60.16
N LEU A 165 -26.72 27.53 59.71
CA LEU A 165 -26.03 27.67 58.43
C LEU A 165 -24.75 26.82 58.37
N TYR A 166 -23.93 26.78 59.43
CA TYR A 166 -22.75 25.91 59.46
C TYR A 166 -23.11 24.43 59.39
N ARG A 167 -24.17 24.00 60.08
CA ARG A 167 -24.65 22.61 60.00
C ARG A 167 -25.18 22.28 58.61
N GLU A 168 -25.86 23.23 57.96
CA GLU A 168 -26.40 23.07 56.61
C GLU A 168 -25.29 23.05 55.56
N ALA A 169 -24.29 23.93 55.68
CA ALA A 169 -23.08 23.92 54.84
C ALA A 169 -22.29 22.61 55.01
N ALA A 170 -22.06 22.16 56.25
CA ALA A 170 -21.39 20.88 56.50
C ALA A 170 -22.20 19.67 56.00
N PHE A 171 -23.53 19.78 55.97
CA PHE A 171 -24.39 18.75 55.37
C PHE A 171 -24.27 18.74 53.84
N GLN A 172 -24.33 19.91 53.21
CA GLN A 172 -24.16 20.06 51.75
C GLN A 172 -22.77 19.61 51.30
N GLU A 173 -21.71 19.92 52.05
CA GLU A 173 -20.36 19.47 51.77
C GLU A 173 -20.25 17.94 51.84
N LYS A 174 -20.86 17.31 52.85
CA LYS A 174 -20.93 15.83 52.93
C LYS A 174 -21.72 15.23 51.77
N GLU A 175 -22.79 15.88 51.33
CA GLU A 175 -23.59 15.43 50.19
C GLU A 175 -22.82 15.57 48.87
N LEU A 176 -22.10 16.68 48.67
CA LEU A 176 -21.23 16.92 47.53
C LEU A 176 -20.06 15.94 47.49
N ALA A 177 -19.40 15.69 48.63
CA ALA A 177 -18.33 14.70 48.73
C ALA A 177 -18.82 13.31 48.33
N ARG A 178 -20.03 12.91 48.77
CA ARG A 178 -20.63 11.64 48.34
C ARG A 178 -20.89 11.59 46.84
N LYS A 179 -21.48 12.66 46.26
CA LYS A 179 -21.72 12.75 44.82
C LYS A 179 -20.41 12.70 44.03
N TYR A 180 -19.37 13.39 44.49
CA TYR A 180 -18.05 13.36 43.90
C TYR A 180 -17.46 11.95 43.92
N THR A 181 -17.49 11.25 45.06
CA THR A 181 -17.00 9.87 45.15
C THR A 181 -17.77 8.90 44.25
N SER A 182 -19.09 9.06 44.10
CA SER A 182 -19.88 8.22 43.20
C SER A 182 -19.59 8.50 41.73
N GLU A 183 -19.39 9.76 41.36
CA GLU A 183 -19.00 10.12 39.99
C GLU A 183 -17.60 9.65 39.66
N GLN A 184 -16.65 9.76 40.61
CA GLN A 184 -15.30 9.25 40.44
C GLN A 184 -15.28 7.74 40.21
N ALA A 185 -16.02 6.96 41.01
CA ALA A 185 -16.16 5.53 40.80
C ALA A 185 -16.81 5.18 39.44
N ARG A 186 -17.74 6.01 38.95
CA ARG A 186 -18.38 5.85 37.63
C ARG A 186 -17.38 6.09 36.50
N VAL A 187 -16.54 7.12 36.62
CA VAL A 187 -15.48 7.43 35.64
C VAL A 187 -14.46 6.29 35.60
N GLU A 188 -13.94 5.86 36.76
CA GLU A 188 -12.98 4.75 36.85
C GLU A 188 -13.53 3.47 36.22
N ALA A 189 -14.82 3.15 36.45
CA ALA A 189 -15.47 2.00 35.82
C ALA A 189 -15.57 2.14 34.29
N SER A 190 -15.86 3.34 33.79
CA SER A 190 -15.93 3.60 32.34
C SER A 190 -14.55 3.56 31.67
N GLU A 191 -13.51 4.05 32.33
CA GLU A 191 -12.12 3.99 31.86
C GLU A 191 -11.65 2.54 31.76
N LEU A 192 -11.94 1.73 32.79
CA LEU A 192 -11.64 0.29 32.76
C LEU A 192 -12.39 -0.45 31.66
N SER A 193 -13.65 -0.08 31.38
CA SER A 193 -14.41 -0.67 30.26
C SER A 193 -13.77 -0.31 28.93
N LEU A 194 -13.44 0.97 28.71
CA LEU A 194 -12.79 1.43 27.49
C LEU A 194 -11.45 0.76 27.27
N GLN A 195 -10.65 0.62 28.33
CA GLN A 195 -9.35 -0.05 28.25
C GLN A 195 -9.50 -1.52 27.83
N ARG A 196 -10.48 -2.24 28.40
CA ARG A 196 -10.73 -3.63 28.04
C ARG A 196 -11.28 -3.78 26.61
N ASP A 197 -12.28 -3.00 26.25
CA ASP A 197 -13.01 -3.20 24.99
C ASP A 197 -12.22 -2.66 23.79
N ILE A 198 -11.60 -1.48 23.95
CA ILE A 198 -10.91 -0.79 22.87
C ILE A 198 -9.46 -1.24 22.81
N ILE A 199 -8.70 -1.03 23.89
CA ILE A 199 -7.24 -1.20 23.89
C ILE A 199 -6.90 -2.69 23.87
N ASP A 200 -7.36 -3.44 24.87
CA ASP A 200 -7.03 -4.86 25.02
C ASP A 200 -7.86 -5.75 24.07
N GLY A 201 -9.03 -5.28 23.64
CA GLY A 201 -9.92 -5.99 22.72
C GLY A 201 -9.65 -5.61 21.27
N SER A 202 -10.32 -4.56 20.78
CA SER A 202 -10.37 -4.26 19.35
C SER A 202 -9.00 -3.90 18.74
N LEU A 203 -8.21 -3.07 19.41
CA LEU A 203 -6.90 -2.61 18.93
C LEU A 203 -5.88 -3.75 18.96
N ALA A 204 -5.87 -4.56 20.02
CA ALA A 204 -4.99 -5.72 20.10
C ALA A 204 -5.28 -6.73 18.97
N VAL A 205 -6.56 -7.00 18.68
CA VAL A 205 -6.95 -7.88 17.57
C VAL A 205 -6.54 -7.29 16.21
N GLN A 206 -6.71 -5.99 16.00
CA GLN A 206 -6.28 -5.33 14.77
C GLN A 206 -4.76 -5.41 14.59
N LEU A 207 -3.98 -5.15 15.63
CA LEU A 207 -2.52 -5.26 15.59
C LEU A 207 -2.04 -6.69 15.32
N MET A 208 -2.73 -7.70 15.85
CA MET A 208 -2.41 -9.10 15.56
C MET A 208 -2.70 -9.44 14.09
N ARG A 209 -3.85 -9.03 13.55
CA ARG A 209 -4.17 -9.23 12.13
C ARG A 209 -3.17 -8.52 11.22
N GLU A 210 -2.80 -7.29 11.53
CA GLU A 210 -1.80 -6.54 10.76
C GLU A 210 -0.43 -7.25 10.77
N ARG A 211 -0.04 -7.86 11.90
CA ARG A 211 1.19 -8.66 11.98
C ARG A 211 1.10 -9.91 11.11
N GLU A 212 -0.02 -10.64 11.18
CA GLU A 212 -0.27 -11.82 10.34
C GLU A 212 -0.24 -11.45 8.85
N GLU A 213 -0.87 -10.34 8.46
CA GLU A 213 -0.85 -9.83 7.09
C GLU A 213 0.55 -9.40 6.65
N ARG A 214 1.34 -8.76 7.51
CA ARG A 214 2.74 -8.43 7.21
C ARG A 214 3.60 -9.69 7.05
N GLU A 215 3.34 -10.73 7.84
CA GLU A 215 4.03 -12.01 7.70
C GLU A 215 3.65 -12.74 6.40
N THR A 216 2.37 -12.72 6.01
CA THR A 216 1.94 -13.31 4.74
C THR A 216 2.51 -12.53 3.56
N LEU A 217 2.53 -11.20 3.62
CA LEU A 217 3.19 -10.36 2.62
C LEU A 217 4.68 -10.70 2.49
N ARG A 218 5.41 -10.84 3.61
CA ARG A 218 6.83 -11.26 3.58
C ARG A 218 7.01 -12.62 2.92
N LYS A 219 6.18 -13.61 3.25
CA LYS A 219 6.22 -14.93 2.61
C LYS A 219 5.96 -14.86 1.11
N LEU A 220 5.02 -13.99 0.69
CA LEU A 220 4.73 -13.78 -0.73
C LEU A 220 5.85 -13.04 -1.47
N THR A 221 6.53 -12.09 -0.82
CA THR A 221 7.69 -11.43 -1.42
C THR A 221 8.87 -12.39 -1.57
N ASP A 222 9.08 -13.27 -0.59
CA ASP A 222 10.13 -14.28 -0.65
C ASP A 222 9.85 -15.30 -1.76
N SER A 223 8.61 -15.77 -1.90
CA SER A 223 8.24 -16.69 -2.98
C SER A 223 8.31 -16.02 -4.36
N LEU A 224 7.96 -14.74 -4.48
CA LEU A 224 8.15 -13.98 -5.72
C LEU A 224 9.64 -13.86 -6.07
N ALA A 225 10.50 -13.59 -5.08
CA ALA A 225 11.96 -13.54 -5.28
C ALA A 225 12.51 -14.90 -5.73
N GLU A 226 12.01 -16.00 -5.17
CA GLU A 226 12.40 -17.35 -5.59
C GLU A 226 11.95 -17.64 -7.03
N VAL A 227 10.70 -17.36 -7.37
CA VAL A 227 10.18 -17.59 -8.73
C VAL A 227 10.91 -16.73 -9.75
N THR A 228 11.20 -15.46 -9.45
CA THR A 228 11.99 -14.60 -10.34
C THR A 228 13.42 -15.10 -10.54
N ALA A 229 14.06 -15.61 -9.49
CA ALA A 229 15.36 -16.28 -9.61
C ALA A 229 15.29 -17.54 -10.49
N GLN A 230 14.23 -18.35 -10.35
CA GLN A 230 14.01 -19.52 -11.20
C GLN A 230 13.75 -19.13 -12.67
N CYS A 231 12.95 -18.10 -12.92
CA CYS A 231 12.69 -17.58 -14.27
C CYS A 231 13.97 -17.12 -14.94
N THR A 232 14.79 -16.30 -14.26
CA THR A 232 16.07 -15.83 -14.82
C THR A 232 17.05 -16.97 -15.07
N ALA A 233 17.10 -17.99 -14.20
CA ALA A 233 17.90 -19.19 -14.44
C ALA A 233 17.40 -19.99 -15.66
N HIS A 234 16.08 -20.11 -15.83
CA HIS A 234 15.49 -20.76 -17.01
C HIS A 234 15.74 -19.98 -18.30
N GLU A 235 15.66 -18.65 -18.28
CA GLU A 235 16.00 -17.78 -19.41
C GLU A 235 17.46 -17.96 -19.84
N GLN A 236 18.39 -17.99 -18.87
CA GLN A 236 19.81 -18.25 -19.15
C GLN A 236 20.03 -19.66 -19.73
N ALA A 237 19.34 -20.67 -19.20
CA ALA A 237 19.42 -22.03 -19.74
C ALA A 237 18.87 -22.11 -21.18
N MET A 238 17.77 -21.41 -21.47
CA MET A 238 17.21 -21.33 -22.83
C MET A 238 18.18 -20.65 -23.79
N GLN A 239 18.78 -19.53 -23.39
CA GLN A 239 19.80 -18.85 -24.20
C GLN A 239 20.99 -19.76 -24.51
N ALA A 240 21.49 -20.52 -23.52
CA ALA A 240 22.57 -21.47 -23.74
C ALA A 240 22.18 -22.60 -24.71
N VAL A 241 20.93 -23.08 -24.66
CA VAL A 241 20.41 -24.08 -25.61
C VAL A 241 20.30 -23.49 -27.01
N GLU A 242 19.81 -22.26 -27.16
CA GLU A 242 19.72 -21.56 -28.45
C GLU A 242 21.10 -21.35 -29.09
N GLU A 243 22.11 -20.96 -28.30
CA GLU A 243 23.49 -20.85 -28.79
C GLU A 243 24.05 -22.19 -29.22
N ARG A 244 23.76 -23.26 -28.46
CA ARG A 244 24.16 -24.62 -28.82
C ARG A 244 23.48 -25.08 -30.12
N MET A 245 22.19 -24.79 -30.29
CA MET A 245 21.46 -25.10 -31.53
C MET A 245 22.08 -24.38 -32.73
N LYS A 246 22.34 -23.07 -32.62
CA LYS A 246 23.04 -22.30 -33.68
C LYS A 246 24.41 -22.89 -34.00
N GLY A 247 25.13 -23.39 -32.99
CA GLY A 247 26.40 -24.09 -33.18
C GLY A 247 26.27 -25.40 -33.96
N ILE A 248 25.25 -26.20 -33.65
CA ILE A 248 24.94 -27.45 -34.34
C ILE A 248 24.52 -27.17 -35.79
N GLU A 249 23.65 -26.19 -36.03
CA GLU A 249 23.19 -25.80 -37.37
C GLU A 249 24.38 -25.44 -38.27
N ARG A 250 25.28 -24.57 -37.81
CA ARG A 250 26.50 -24.23 -38.56
C ARG A 250 27.38 -25.45 -38.84
N ALA A 251 27.51 -26.36 -37.88
CA ALA A 251 28.29 -27.59 -38.07
C ALA A 251 27.62 -28.51 -39.11
N THR A 252 26.30 -28.61 -39.11
CA THR A 252 25.56 -29.38 -40.13
C THR A 252 25.70 -28.77 -41.52
N GLU A 253 25.60 -27.44 -41.65
CA GLU A 253 25.82 -26.72 -42.91
C GLU A 253 27.24 -26.96 -43.44
N ALA A 254 28.25 -26.86 -42.58
CA ALA A 254 29.65 -27.12 -42.96
C ALA A 254 29.87 -28.57 -43.42
N CYS A 255 29.22 -29.55 -42.76
CA CYS A 255 29.26 -30.95 -43.16
C CYS A 255 28.60 -31.19 -44.51
N LEU A 256 27.42 -30.59 -44.76
CA LEU A 256 26.73 -30.68 -46.05
C LEU A 256 27.54 -30.03 -47.17
N ALA A 257 28.14 -28.86 -46.93
CA ALA A 257 29.02 -28.20 -47.88
C ALA A 257 30.23 -29.10 -48.23
N ARG A 258 30.85 -29.73 -47.22
CA ARG A 258 31.95 -30.68 -47.45
C ARG A 258 31.50 -31.91 -48.23
N GLN A 259 30.31 -32.44 -47.95
CA GLN A 259 29.74 -33.56 -48.68
C GLN A 259 29.56 -33.22 -50.17
N ALA A 260 28.97 -32.06 -50.47
CA ALA A 260 28.77 -31.61 -51.85
C ALA A 260 30.10 -31.53 -52.61
N VAL A 261 31.16 -31.00 -52.00
CA VAL A 261 32.51 -30.94 -52.60
C VAL A 261 33.09 -32.32 -52.88
N LEU A 262 32.83 -33.30 -52.02
CA LEU A 262 33.29 -34.67 -52.23
C LEU A 262 32.50 -35.38 -53.33
N GLU A 263 31.20 -35.10 -53.43
CA GLU A 263 30.34 -35.63 -54.49
C GLU A 263 30.76 -35.08 -55.86
N THR A 264 30.98 -33.77 -55.99
CA THR A 264 31.48 -33.19 -57.25
C THR A 264 32.85 -33.75 -57.62
N ARG A 265 33.78 -33.86 -56.66
CA ARG A 265 35.11 -34.45 -56.90
C ARG A 265 35.02 -35.92 -57.33
N LYS A 266 34.08 -36.68 -56.76
CA LYS A 266 33.83 -38.07 -57.16
C LYS A 266 33.33 -38.15 -58.59
N GLU A 267 32.38 -37.29 -58.98
CA GLU A 267 31.85 -37.23 -60.35
C GLU A 267 32.94 -36.88 -61.36
N GLU A 268 33.79 -35.88 -61.05
CA GLU A 268 34.96 -35.54 -61.86
C GLU A 268 35.92 -36.72 -62.01
N GLN A 269 36.19 -37.46 -60.94
CA GLN A 269 37.03 -38.66 -60.98
C GLN A 269 36.43 -39.78 -61.83
N MET A 270 35.11 -39.99 -61.74
CA MET A 270 34.40 -40.98 -62.55
C MET A 270 34.45 -40.61 -64.03
N SER A 271 34.19 -39.35 -64.38
CA SER A 271 34.29 -38.85 -65.75
C SER A 271 35.71 -38.96 -66.30
N ASN A 272 36.73 -38.62 -65.50
CA ASN A 272 38.12 -38.79 -65.91
C ASN A 272 38.50 -40.27 -66.11
N ALA A 273 38.02 -41.16 -65.24
CA ALA A 273 38.23 -42.60 -65.40
C ALA A 273 37.59 -43.15 -66.69
N GLU A 274 36.42 -42.66 -67.06
CA GLU A 274 35.76 -42.99 -68.34
C GLU A 274 36.57 -42.50 -69.54
N ARG A 275 37.03 -41.24 -69.51
CA ARG A 275 37.91 -40.69 -70.54
C ARG A 275 39.19 -41.48 -70.72
N ILE A 276 39.84 -41.88 -69.62
CA ILE A 276 41.04 -42.72 -69.67
C ILE A 276 40.73 -44.09 -70.30
N LYS A 277 39.58 -44.69 -70.01
CA LYS A 277 39.17 -45.96 -70.65
C LYS A 277 39.02 -45.80 -72.16
N GLU A 278 38.40 -44.72 -72.61
CA GLU A 278 38.25 -44.38 -74.03
C GLU A 278 39.61 -44.22 -74.70
N ASP A 279 40.50 -43.40 -74.12
CA ASP A 279 41.86 -43.17 -74.62
C ASP A 279 42.65 -44.49 -74.71
N VAL A 280 42.61 -45.32 -73.66
CA VAL A 280 43.28 -46.64 -73.66
C VAL A 280 42.72 -47.55 -74.75
N SER A 281 41.41 -47.54 -74.98
CA SER A 281 40.79 -48.33 -76.05
C SER A 281 41.24 -47.85 -77.44
N ALA A 282 41.31 -46.54 -77.65
CA ALA A 282 41.79 -45.95 -78.90
C ALA A 282 43.27 -46.27 -79.14
N PHE A 283 44.11 -46.16 -78.10
CA PHE A 283 45.51 -46.55 -78.18
C PHE A 283 45.69 -48.03 -78.50
N ARG A 284 44.91 -48.92 -77.87
CA ARG A 284 44.95 -50.36 -78.18
C ARG A 284 44.63 -50.64 -79.64
N LEU A 285 43.56 -50.04 -80.17
CA LEU A 285 43.19 -50.18 -81.58
C LEU A 285 44.31 -49.67 -82.52
N SER A 286 44.95 -48.56 -82.18
CA SER A 286 46.10 -48.02 -82.94
C SER A 286 47.30 -48.98 -82.91
N VAL A 287 47.63 -49.52 -81.74
CA VAL A 287 48.72 -50.50 -81.57
C VAL A 287 48.43 -51.78 -82.35
N GLU A 288 47.20 -52.27 -82.32
CA GLU A 288 46.78 -53.43 -83.13
C GLU A 288 46.86 -53.15 -84.63
N ALA A 289 46.48 -51.95 -85.08
CA ALA A 289 46.63 -51.57 -86.48
C ALA A 289 48.11 -51.50 -86.89
N ALA A 290 48.95 -50.91 -86.04
CA ALA A 290 50.39 -50.83 -86.25
C ALA A 290 51.07 -52.21 -86.24
N SER A 291 50.64 -53.13 -85.37
CA SER A 291 51.18 -54.50 -85.31
C SER A 291 50.83 -55.30 -86.57
N ARG A 292 49.57 -55.24 -87.04
CA ARG A 292 49.15 -55.85 -88.31
C ARG A 292 49.93 -55.30 -89.50
N GLU A 293 50.17 -53.98 -89.52
CA GLU A 293 50.97 -53.34 -90.57
C GLU A 293 52.45 -53.76 -90.51
N LEU A 294 53.03 -53.85 -89.31
CA LEU A 294 54.39 -54.36 -89.12
C LEU A 294 54.52 -55.82 -89.61
N GLU A 295 53.55 -56.68 -89.32
CA GLU A 295 53.51 -58.06 -89.80
C GLU A 295 53.45 -58.13 -91.33
N ARG A 296 52.59 -57.31 -91.96
CA ARG A 296 52.57 -57.20 -93.43
C ARG A 296 53.93 -56.80 -93.99
N ARG A 297 54.57 -55.78 -93.41
CA ARG A 297 55.90 -55.32 -93.85
C ARG A 297 56.98 -56.38 -93.64
N LYS A 298 56.92 -57.16 -92.55
CA LYS A 298 57.82 -58.30 -92.33
C LYS A 298 57.66 -59.36 -93.43
N LEU A 299 56.42 -59.72 -93.79
CA LEU A 299 56.17 -60.67 -94.88
C LEU A 299 56.72 -60.17 -96.22
N ILE A 300 56.52 -58.88 -96.52
CA ILE A 300 57.08 -58.24 -97.72
C ILE A 300 58.61 -58.30 -97.70
N ASN A 301 59.25 -57.92 -96.59
CA ASN A 301 60.71 -57.97 -96.45
C ASN A 301 61.25 -59.40 -96.62
N CYS A 302 60.64 -60.41 -95.98
CA CYS A 302 61.02 -61.81 -96.17
C CYS A 302 60.89 -62.25 -97.65
N SER A 303 59.85 -61.81 -98.35
CA SER A 303 59.67 -62.09 -99.78
C SER A 303 60.79 -61.46 -100.63
N LEU A 304 61.13 -60.20 -100.35
CA LEU A 304 62.22 -59.48 -101.02
C LEU A 304 63.59 -60.13 -100.74
N ASP A 305 63.87 -60.51 -99.50
CA ASP A 305 65.11 -61.21 -99.13
C ASP A 305 65.24 -62.56 -99.84
N ASN A 306 64.15 -63.32 -99.91
CA ASN A 306 64.09 -64.57 -100.68
C ASN A 306 64.34 -64.32 -102.17
N GLU A 307 63.79 -63.25 -102.74
CA GLU A 307 64.02 -62.90 -104.14
C GLU A 307 65.47 -62.46 -104.39
N ILE A 308 66.06 -61.65 -103.51
CA ILE A 308 67.48 -61.28 -103.55
C ILE A 308 68.36 -62.53 -103.48
N ALA A 309 68.06 -63.46 -102.58
CA ALA A 309 68.78 -64.73 -102.45
C ALA A 309 68.69 -65.56 -103.74
N ARG A 310 67.50 -65.68 -104.34
CA ARG A 310 67.30 -66.34 -105.65
C ARG A 310 68.13 -65.67 -106.75
N ARG A 311 68.08 -64.33 -106.86
CA ARG A 311 68.85 -63.57 -107.85
C ARG A 311 70.36 -63.73 -107.64
N ARG A 312 70.84 -63.68 -106.39
CA ARG A 312 72.25 -63.94 -106.04
C ARG A 312 72.68 -65.37 -106.42
N ALA A 313 71.85 -66.37 -106.16
CA ALA A 313 72.12 -67.75 -106.56
C ALA A 313 72.15 -67.93 -108.09
N ALA A 314 71.21 -67.31 -108.81
CA ALA A 314 71.19 -67.31 -110.28
C ALA A 314 72.44 -66.64 -110.87
N LEU A 315 72.86 -65.49 -110.33
CA LEU A 315 74.11 -64.83 -110.73
C LEU A 315 75.34 -65.70 -110.43
N LYS A 316 75.38 -66.41 -109.29
CA LYS A 316 76.47 -67.36 -108.99
C LYS A 316 76.50 -68.55 -109.96
N ARG A 317 75.34 -69.06 -110.40
CA ARG A 317 75.27 -70.11 -111.43
C ARG A 317 75.80 -69.62 -112.77
N ARG A 318 75.34 -68.45 -113.24
CA ARG A 318 75.82 -67.81 -114.49
C ARG A 318 77.33 -67.51 -114.51
N LYS A 319 77.98 -67.33 -113.35
CA LYS A 319 79.43 -67.13 -113.26
C LYS A 319 80.24 -68.43 -113.30
N ARG A 320 79.60 -69.58 -113.13
CA ARG A 320 80.23 -70.92 -113.15
C ARG A 320 80.09 -71.60 -114.51
N GLU A 321 79.07 -71.21 -115.27
CA GLU A 321 78.94 -71.46 -116.71
C GLU A 321 79.93 -70.57 -117.48
#